data_AF-A2HLD5-F1
#
_entry.id   AF-A2HLD5-F1
#
_cell.length_a   1.000
_cell.length_b   1.000
_cell.length_c   1.000
_cell.angle_alpha   90.00
_cell.angle_beta   90.00
_cell.angle_gamma   90.00
#
_symmetry.space_group_name_H-M   'P 1'
#
loop_
_entity.id
_entity.type
_entity.pdbx_description
1 polymer ?
#
loop_
_entity_poly.entity_id
_entity_poly.type
_entity_poly.pdbx_seq_one_letter_code
_entity_poly.pdbx_strand_id
1 'polypeptide(L)'
;QISGGGSSDIRLLPGDYGDFSGLNSRIIVSSGAGSSDGCYETGGPGGGLIGYNSTGNYGRGGTQISGGEGGIKGRFGFGAGNESRRYDGHTPDGNAGGGGGYFGGGNSYLPGNCGSGGGSSFISGHKGCIAVLESSESEENLKFSESFDPSIHYSGIQFYHTVMIDGTGNMPNPLGGNETGHSGDGFIRITQIYLLDCPSYKYHYFALPFSSLFLFNLINKS
;
A
#
# COMPACT_ATOMS: atom_id res chain seq x y z
N GLN A 1 17.26 17.95 8.65
CA GLN A 1 17.00 16.60 8.18
C GLN A 1 16.68 16.65 6.69
N ILE A 2 17.34 15.83 5.87
CA ILE A 2 16.89 15.50 4.52
C ILE A 2 15.75 14.48 4.66
N SER A 3 14.64 14.71 3.96
CA SER A 3 13.48 13.81 3.97
C SER A 3 13.71 12.57 3.10
N GLY A 4 13.11 11.45 3.49
CA GLY A 4 12.97 10.27 2.63
C GLY A 4 11.97 10.51 1.50
N GLY A 5 11.90 9.56 0.57
CA GLY A 5 10.89 9.55 -0.48
C GLY A 5 9.49 9.31 0.08
N GLY A 6 8.49 10.03 -0.45
CA GLY A 6 7.09 9.83 -0.11
C GLY A 6 6.50 8.55 -0.73
N SER A 7 5.30 8.18 -0.29
CA SER A 7 4.51 7.11 -0.91
C SER A 7 3.37 7.66 -1.75
N SER A 8 2.96 6.91 -2.77
CA SER A 8 1.70 7.15 -3.49
C SER A 8 0.73 6.00 -3.23
N ASP A 9 -0.52 6.33 -2.96
CA ASP A 9 -1.54 5.35 -2.57
C ASP A 9 -2.92 5.65 -3.15
N ILE A 10 -3.77 4.62 -3.21
CA ILE A 10 -5.20 4.71 -3.55
C ILE A 10 -6.00 4.38 -2.29
N ARG A 11 -6.89 5.29 -1.90
CA ARG A 11 -7.74 5.20 -0.70
C ARG A 11 -9.20 5.02 -1.07
N LEU A 12 -9.93 4.25 -0.28
CA LEU A 12 -11.39 4.18 -0.38
C LEU A 12 -12.08 5.32 0.38
N LEU A 13 -11.45 5.84 1.43
CA LEU A 13 -11.96 6.95 2.22
C LEU A 13 -11.12 8.21 1.94
N PRO A 14 -11.78 9.35 1.63
CA PRO A 14 -11.08 10.61 1.49
C PRO A 14 -10.63 11.13 2.86
N GLY A 15 -9.63 12.00 2.86
CA GLY A 15 -9.14 12.65 4.07
C GLY A 15 -7.78 13.29 3.85
N ASP A 16 -7.30 13.98 4.87
CA ASP A 16 -5.93 14.50 4.86
C ASP A 16 -4.92 13.35 4.79
N TYR A 17 -3.74 13.61 4.22
CA TYR A 17 -2.73 12.59 3.97
C TYR A 17 -2.44 11.70 5.19
N GLY A 18 -2.39 12.32 6.38
CA GLY A 18 -2.06 11.65 7.62
C GLY A 18 -3.23 11.22 8.50
N ASP A 19 -4.47 11.38 8.03
CA ASP A 19 -5.62 10.89 8.78
C ASP A 19 -5.63 9.36 8.83
N PHE A 20 -5.87 8.82 10.02
CA PHE A 20 -5.81 7.38 10.25
C PHE A 20 -6.87 6.63 9.44
N SER A 21 -8.09 7.14 9.34
CA SER A 21 -9.17 6.51 8.58
C SER A 21 -8.80 6.43 7.09
N GLY A 22 -8.28 7.53 6.55
CA GLY A 22 -7.73 7.57 5.20
C GLY A 22 -6.61 6.54 4.98
N LEU A 23 -5.61 6.52 5.88
CA LEU A 23 -4.48 5.58 5.80
C LEU A 23 -4.90 4.11 5.94
N ASN A 24 -5.90 3.81 6.77
CA ASN A 24 -6.41 2.45 6.95
C ASN A 24 -7.11 1.96 5.67
N SER A 25 -7.78 2.86 4.94
CA SER A 25 -8.54 2.52 3.73
C SER A 25 -7.72 2.34 2.44
N ARG A 26 -6.39 2.25 2.54
CA ARG A 26 -5.48 2.15 1.40
C ARG A 26 -5.52 0.75 0.78
N ILE A 27 -5.86 0.66 -0.50
CA ILE A 27 -5.93 -0.61 -1.26
C ILE A 27 -4.71 -0.87 -2.14
N ILE A 28 -3.96 0.19 -2.48
CA ILE A 28 -2.65 0.14 -3.13
C ILE A 28 -1.76 1.17 -2.44
N VAL A 29 -0.52 0.81 -2.15
CA VAL A 29 0.54 1.68 -1.65
C VAL A 29 1.83 1.34 -2.37
N SER A 30 2.41 2.33 -3.03
CA SER A 30 3.78 2.31 -3.57
C SER A 30 4.68 3.12 -2.65
N SER A 31 5.72 2.47 -2.11
CA SER A 31 6.58 3.09 -1.10
C SER A 31 7.77 3.85 -1.67
N GLY A 32 8.24 4.82 -0.90
CA GLY A 32 9.44 5.60 -1.17
C GLY A 32 10.70 4.97 -0.58
N ALA A 33 11.85 5.40 -1.09
CA ALA A 33 13.16 5.06 -0.57
C ALA A 33 13.53 5.89 0.67
N GLY A 34 14.42 5.38 1.51
CA GLY A 34 15.07 6.16 2.56
C GLY A 34 16.03 7.19 1.98
N SER A 35 16.39 8.19 2.79
CA SER A 35 17.38 9.22 2.43
C SER A 35 18.71 9.05 3.15
N SER A 36 19.66 9.94 2.85
CA SER A 36 20.98 10.04 3.48
C SER A 36 21.35 11.49 3.83
N ASP A 37 21.74 11.75 5.08
CA ASP A 37 22.17 13.07 5.59
C ASP A 37 23.69 13.35 5.38
N GLY A 38 24.19 13.18 4.15
CA GLY A 38 25.50 13.73 3.72
C GLY A 38 26.77 12.95 4.09
N CYS A 39 26.68 11.65 4.37
CA CYS A 39 27.81 10.74 4.59
C CYS A 39 27.90 9.68 3.45
N TYR A 40 28.90 8.79 3.47
CA TYR A 40 29.11 7.75 2.44
C TYR A 40 28.01 6.67 2.34
N GLU A 41 26.93 6.82 3.12
CA GLU A 41 25.80 5.89 3.16
C GLU A 41 24.71 6.32 2.19
N THR A 42 24.00 5.34 1.62
CA THR A 42 22.78 5.61 0.87
C THR A 42 21.57 5.06 1.61
N GLY A 43 20.44 5.73 1.42
CA GLY A 43 19.16 5.22 1.88
C GLY A 43 18.76 3.91 1.16
N GLY A 44 17.95 3.11 1.83
CA GLY A 44 17.43 1.85 1.31
C GLY A 44 16.29 2.08 0.31
N PRO A 45 16.28 1.40 -0.84
CA PRO A 45 15.15 1.38 -1.77
C PRO A 45 13.82 0.95 -1.11
N GLY A 46 12.71 1.49 -1.60
CA GLY A 46 11.35 1.03 -1.27
C GLY A 46 10.78 0.08 -2.33
N GLY A 47 9.46 -0.01 -2.43
CA GLY A 47 8.71 -0.67 -3.50
C GLY A 47 8.35 -2.15 -3.27
N GLY A 48 9.01 -2.85 -2.35
CA GLY A 48 8.78 -4.29 -2.08
C GLY A 48 7.90 -4.57 -0.85
N LEU A 49 7.66 -5.87 -0.57
CA LEU A 49 6.98 -6.32 0.66
C LEU A 49 7.73 -5.88 1.92
N ILE A 50 9.04 -5.79 1.83
CA ILE A 50 9.94 -5.28 2.84
C ILE A 50 10.79 -4.21 2.16
N GLY A 51 10.86 -3.02 2.76
CA GLY A 51 11.78 -1.99 2.32
C GLY A 51 13.22 -2.42 2.57
N TYR A 52 14.16 -1.94 1.75
CA TYR A 52 15.56 -2.23 1.97
C TYR A 52 16.09 -1.40 3.14
N ASN A 53 17.09 -1.96 3.82
CA ASN A 53 17.87 -1.19 4.78
C ASN A 53 18.78 -0.20 4.03
N SER A 54 19.24 0.81 4.75
CA SER A 54 20.42 1.60 4.37
C SER A 54 21.65 0.71 4.11
N THR A 55 22.63 1.22 3.36
CA THR A 55 23.87 0.49 3.03
C THR A 55 24.63 -0.02 4.24
N GLY A 56 24.66 0.74 5.34
CA GLY A 56 25.28 0.32 6.60
C GLY A 56 24.39 -0.56 7.48
N ASN A 57 23.14 -0.79 7.09
CA ASN A 57 22.13 -1.52 7.85
C ASN A 57 21.78 -0.90 9.22
N TYR A 58 21.95 0.42 9.36
CA TYR A 58 21.62 1.14 10.59
C TYR A 58 20.21 1.73 10.57
N GLY A 59 19.73 2.20 9.41
CA GLY A 59 18.30 2.43 9.16
C GLY A 59 17.66 1.23 8.49
N ARG A 60 16.59 0.68 9.09
CA ARG A 60 15.92 -0.52 8.61
C ARG A 60 14.70 -0.21 7.76
N GLY A 61 14.39 -1.07 6.80
CA GLY A 61 13.19 -0.91 5.99
C GLY A 61 11.92 -1.34 6.71
N GLY A 62 10.79 -0.76 6.28
CA GLY A 62 9.45 -1.16 6.77
C GLY A 62 9.05 -2.55 6.28
N THR A 63 8.16 -3.21 7.02
CA THR A 63 7.61 -4.54 6.69
C THR A 63 6.11 -4.46 6.42
N GLN A 64 5.42 -5.60 6.28
CA GLN A 64 3.96 -5.63 6.13
C GLN A 64 3.19 -5.38 7.43
N ILE A 65 3.87 -5.39 8.59
CA ILE A 65 3.21 -5.28 9.91
C ILE A 65 3.88 -4.28 10.86
N SER A 66 4.99 -3.67 10.44
CA SER A 66 5.74 -2.74 11.29
C SER A 66 6.59 -1.80 10.45
N GLY A 67 6.78 -0.58 10.97
CA GLY A 67 7.78 0.32 10.43
C GLY A 67 9.20 -0.17 10.70
N GLY A 68 10.14 0.31 9.89
CA GLY A 68 11.54 -0.03 10.02
C GLY A 68 12.14 0.52 11.31
N GLU A 69 12.96 -0.29 11.97
CA GLU A 69 13.69 0.11 13.19
C GLU A 69 14.82 1.11 12.90
N GLY A 70 15.15 1.89 13.93
CA GLY A 70 16.09 3.01 13.86
C GLY A 70 16.23 3.72 15.20
N GLY A 71 16.94 4.85 15.23
CA GLY A 71 16.87 5.76 16.37
C GLY A 71 15.47 6.36 16.54
N ILE A 72 14.81 6.58 15.42
CA ILE A 72 13.38 6.84 15.27
C ILE A 72 12.84 5.76 14.33
N LYS A 73 11.80 5.07 14.78
CA LYS A 73 11.12 4.02 14.01
C LYS A 73 10.24 4.65 12.93
N GLY A 74 10.18 4.02 11.77
CA GLY A 74 9.11 4.27 10.80
C GLY A 74 7.76 3.86 11.38
N ARG A 75 6.67 4.29 10.75
CA ARG A 75 5.32 4.05 11.26
C ARG A 75 4.33 3.83 10.11
N PHE A 76 3.06 3.59 10.41
CA PHE A 76 2.06 3.27 9.40
C PHE A 76 1.81 4.49 8.49
N GLY A 77 2.17 4.39 7.21
CA GLY A 77 2.08 5.52 6.28
C GLY A 77 3.32 6.42 6.21
N PHE A 78 4.19 6.42 7.22
CA PHE A 78 5.26 7.42 7.33
C PHE A 78 6.61 6.81 7.62
N GLY A 79 7.64 7.29 6.93
CA GLY A 79 9.03 7.05 7.31
C GLY A 79 9.39 7.81 8.59
N ALA A 80 10.48 7.37 9.22
CA ALA A 80 11.05 8.07 10.37
C ALA A 80 11.40 9.51 10.01
N GLY A 81 11.10 10.44 10.91
CA GLY A 81 11.30 11.88 10.76
C GLY A 81 11.59 12.51 12.12
N ASN A 82 12.43 13.55 12.16
CA ASN A 82 12.68 14.34 13.36
C ASN A 82 12.30 15.79 13.08
N GLU A 83 11.07 16.16 13.44
CA GLU A 83 10.51 17.49 13.21
C GLU A 83 11.30 18.61 13.93
N SER A 84 11.96 18.28 15.04
CA SER A 84 12.80 19.24 15.78
C SER A 84 14.10 19.59 15.04
N ARG A 85 14.46 18.81 14.00
CA ARG A 85 15.73 18.97 13.28
C ARG A 85 15.55 19.56 11.89
N ARG A 86 15.52 20.89 11.82
CA ARG A 86 15.83 21.61 10.57
C ARG A 86 17.33 21.50 10.31
N TYR A 87 17.70 21.25 9.05
CA TYR A 87 19.10 21.06 8.65
C TYR A 87 19.90 22.32 8.98
N ASP A 88 20.67 22.32 10.07
CA ASP A 88 21.49 23.44 10.54
C ASP A 88 22.98 23.21 10.29
N GLY A 89 23.33 22.50 9.21
CA GLY A 89 24.70 22.45 8.73
C GLY A 89 25.68 21.64 9.60
N HIS A 90 26.07 20.49 9.06
CA HIS A 90 27.42 19.92 9.16
C HIS A 90 27.80 19.01 10.35
N THR A 91 26.90 18.15 10.83
CA THR A 91 27.30 16.85 11.40
C THR A 91 26.28 15.75 11.08
N PRO A 92 26.70 14.61 10.48
CA PRO A 92 25.89 13.39 10.48
C PRO A 92 25.53 13.02 11.92
N ASP A 93 24.27 12.66 12.17
CA ASP A 93 23.79 12.33 13.53
C ASP A 93 22.75 11.19 13.52
N GLY A 94 22.59 10.49 12.40
CA GLY A 94 21.59 9.42 12.25
C GLY A 94 20.18 9.85 11.90
N ASN A 95 19.90 11.14 11.72
CA ASN A 95 18.54 11.63 11.56
C ASN A 95 18.08 11.87 10.11
N ALA A 96 18.58 11.14 9.12
CA ALA A 96 17.97 11.18 7.78
C ALA A 96 16.52 10.65 7.83
N GLY A 97 15.69 11.08 6.89
CA GLY A 97 14.31 10.64 6.81
C GLY A 97 14.18 9.25 6.18
N GLY A 98 13.36 8.38 6.78
CA GLY A 98 12.98 7.09 6.20
C GLY A 98 11.98 7.25 5.05
N GLY A 99 11.91 6.26 4.17
CA GLY A 99 10.93 6.24 3.09
C GLY A 99 9.51 5.99 3.61
N GLY A 100 8.53 6.72 3.09
CA GLY A 100 7.11 6.46 3.34
C GLY A 100 6.64 5.15 2.70
N GLY A 101 5.49 4.63 3.11
CA GLY A 101 4.98 3.37 2.58
C GLY A 101 3.71 2.89 3.27
N TYR A 102 3.38 1.62 3.07
CA TYR A 102 2.36 0.95 3.87
C TYR A 102 2.80 0.98 5.33
N PHE A 103 4.04 0.55 5.57
CA PHE A 103 4.84 0.97 6.72
C PHE A 103 6.13 1.63 6.26
N GLY A 104 6.49 2.76 6.85
CA GLY A 104 7.70 3.48 6.47
C GLY A 104 8.98 2.89 7.04
N GLY A 105 10.12 3.27 6.48
CA GLY A 105 11.45 2.90 6.96
C GLY A 105 11.89 3.71 8.18
N GLY A 106 12.81 3.15 8.95
CA GLY A 106 13.47 3.78 10.10
C GLY A 106 14.70 4.59 9.71
N ASN A 107 15.08 5.54 10.56
CA ASN A 107 16.35 6.25 10.41
C ASN A 107 17.52 5.44 11.00
N SER A 108 18.73 5.96 10.95
CA SER A 108 19.88 5.28 11.55
C SER A 108 19.86 5.37 13.08
N TYR A 109 20.09 4.26 13.77
CA TYR A 109 20.30 4.26 15.23
C TYR A 109 21.71 4.72 15.65
N LEU A 110 22.61 4.97 14.70
CA LEU A 110 24.01 5.27 14.97
C LEU A 110 24.32 6.74 14.60
N PRO A 111 24.67 7.60 15.57
CA PRO A 111 24.91 9.04 15.35
C PRO A 111 26.06 9.43 14.41
N GLY A 112 26.77 8.50 13.78
CA GLY A 112 27.76 8.78 12.73
C GLY A 112 27.35 8.26 11.35
N ASN A 113 26.20 7.60 11.28
CA ASN A 113 25.71 6.92 10.11
C ASN A 113 24.41 7.56 9.68
N CYS A 114 24.28 7.95 8.43
CA CYS A 114 23.21 8.83 7.99
C CYS A 114 22.21 8.16 7.03
N GLY A 115 22.30 6.85 6.78
CA GLY A 115 21.38 6.16 5.88
C GLY A 115 20.08 5.74 6.58
N SER A 116 18.94 5.90 5.91
CA SER A 116 17.62 5.44 6.38
C SER A 116 17.07 4.29 5.53
N GLY A 117 16.14 3.52 6.06
CA GLY A 117 15.48 2.45 5.30
C GLY A 117 14.35 2.95 4.39
N GLY A 118 14.02 2.14 3.38
CA GLY A 118 12.85 2.34 2.53
C GLY A 118 11.54 1.85 3.17
N GLY A 119 10.40 2.33 2.68
CA GLY A 119 9.10 1.83 3.12
C GLY A 119 8.71 0.52 2.42
N SER A 120 7.74 -0.20 2.98
CA SER A 120 7.09 -1.34 2.35
C SER A 120 5.91 -0.91 1.47
N SER A 121 5.63 -1.67 0.42
CA SER A 121 4.48 -1.49 -0.46
C SER A 121 3.34 -2.45 -0.09
N PHE A 122 2.14 -2.14 -0.57
CA PHE A 122 0.95 -2.97 -0.37
C PHE A 122 0.09 -2.95 -1.62
N ILE A 123 -0.42 -4.11 -2.02
CA ILE A 123 -1.44 -4.22 -3.07
C ILE A 123 -2.43 -5.25 -2.57
N SER A 124 -3.69 -4.88 -2.46
CA SER A 124 -4.68 -5.83 -2.00
C SER A 124 -4.81 -7.03 -2.95
N GLY A 125 -4.72 -8.26 -2.41
CA GLY A 125 -4.68 -9.48 -3.19
C GLY A 125 -3.30 -9.86 -3.75
N HIS A 126 -2.24 -9.11 -3.42
CA HIS A 126 -0.88 -9.50 -3.79
C HIS A 126 -0.27 -10.47 -2.77
N LYS A 127 0.28 -11.57 -3.28
CA LYS A 127 0.87 -12.62 -2.44
C LYS A 127 1.94 -12.05 -1.51
N GLY A 128 1.81 -12.34 -0.22
CA GLY A 128 2.75 -11.91 0.81
C GLY A 128 2.41 -10.57 1.46
N CYS A 129 1.45 -9.81 0.92
CA CYS A 129 0.90 -8.65 1.63
C CYS A 129 0.04 -9.08 2.82
N ILE A 130 -0.05 -8.19 3.83
CA ILE A 130 -0.88 -8.40 5.01
C ILE A 130 -1.73 -7.14 5.23
N ALA A 131 -3.05 -7.28 5.11
CA ALA A 131 -3.99 -6.19 5.28
C ALA A 131 -4.18 -5.84 6.76
N VAL A 132 -4.24 -4.54 7.05
CA VAL A 132 -4.76 -4.03 8.31
C VAL A 132 -6.28 -4.24 8.30
N LEU A 133 -6.84 -4.51 9.47
CA LEU A 133 -8.28 -4.72 9.65
C LEU A 133 -9.01 -3.40 9.91
N GLU A 134 -10.27 -3.34 9.45
CA GLU A 134 -11.20 -2.24 9.74
C GLU A 134 -11.34 -1.97 11.25
N SER A 135 -11.23 -3.02 12.07
CA SER A 135 -11.32 -2.95 13.54
C SER A 135 -10.07 -2.38 14.23
N SER A 136 -9.09 -1.90 13.47
CA SER A 136 -7.96 -1.13 14.00
C SER A 136 -8.44 0.25 14.40
N GLU A 137 -8.16 0.65 15.64
CA GLU A 137 -8.71 1.89 16.22
C GLU A 137 -7.74 3.06 16.10
N SER A 138 -6.45 2.76 16.01
CA SER A 138 -5.37 3.74 15.91
C SER A 138 -4.11 3.08 15.33
N GLU A 139 -3.11 3.91 15.01
CA GLU A 139 -1.78 3.45 14.59
C GLU A 139 -1.05 2.64 15.68
N GLU A 140 -1.33 2.92 16.95
CA GLU A 140 -0.73 2.21 18.10
C GLU A 140 -1.38 0.84 18.34
N ASN A 141 -2.59 0.61 17.79
CA ASN A 141 -3.38 -0.59 17.98
C ASN A 141 -3.86 -1.17 16.63
N LEU A 142 -2.93 -1.33 15.70
CA LEU A 142 -3.18 -1.97 14.42
C LEU A 142 -3.43 -3.46 14.60
N LYS A 143 -4.48 -3.96 13.94
CA LYS A 143 -4.80 -5.38 13.85
C LYS A 143 -4.60 -5.83 12.40
N PHE A 144 -4.09 -7.03 12.23
CA PHE A 144 -3.75 -7.57 10.91
C PHE A 144 -4.62 -8.77 10.58
N SER A 145 -4.88 -8.97 9.29
CA SER A 145 -5.64 -10.12 8.81
C SER A 145 -4.89 -11.42 9.07
N GLU A 146 -5.59 -12.40 9.65
CA GLU A 146 -5.15 -13.78 9.85
C GLU A 146 -5.99 -14.75 9.00
N SER A 147 -6.71 -14.25 8.00
CA SER A 147 -7.50 -15.07 7.07
C SER A 147 -6.60 -15.98 6.23
N PHE A 148 -7.22 -16.92 5.51
CA PHE A 148 -6.49 -17.80 4.58
C PHE A 148 -5.68 -17.01 3.54
N ASP A 149 -6.23 -15.89 3.07
CA ASP A 149 -5.49 -14.92 2.26
C ASP A 149 -5.45 -13.56 3.00
N PRO A 150 -4.37 -13.29 3.76
CA PRO A 150 -4.26 -12.09 4.56
C PRO A 150 -4.02 -10.83 3.72
N SER A 151 -3.81 -10.95 2.41
CA SER A 151 -3.50 -9.80 1.53
C SER A 151 -4.74 -9.00 1.11
N ILE A 152 -5.94 -9.54 1.33
CA ILE A 152 -7.20 -8.92 0.91
C ILE A 152 -7.59 -7.83 1.91
N HIS A 153 -7.84 -6.63 1.40
CA HIS A 153 -8.23 -5.46 2.18
C HIS A 153 -9.61 -5.72 2.81
N TYR A 154 -9.87 -5.14 3.99
CA TYR A 154 -11.09 -5.43 4.77
C TYR A 154 -12.40 -5.15 4.02
N SER A 155 -12.38 -4.28 3.00
CA SER A 155 -13.53 -4.02 2.12
C SER A 155 -13.85 -5.16 1.15
N GLY A 156 -12.97 -6.16 1.02
CA GLY A 156 -13.07 -7.23 0.03
C GLY A 156 -12.60 -6.85 -1.38
N ILE A 157 -12.19 -5.60 -1.61
CA ILE A 157 -11.58 -5.19 -2.89
C ILE A 157 -10.19 -5.81 -3.01
N GLN A 158 -9.89 -6.41 -4.15
CA GLN A 158 -8.59 -7.00 -4.47
C GLN A 158 -8.24 -6.81 -5.94
N PHE A 159 -6.96 -6.94 -6.25
CA PHE A 159 -6.42 -6.91 -7.60
C PHE A 159 -5.97 -8.30 -8.03
N TYR A 160 -6.15 -8.61 -9.31
CA TYR A 160 -5.69 -9.85 -9.92
C TYR A 160 -4.47 -9.60 -10.81
N HIS A 161 -3.63 -10.62 -10.99
CA HIS A 161 -2.41 -10.54 -11.79
C HIS A 161 -1.48 -9.39 -11.36
N THR A 162 -1.35 -9.21 -10.05
CA THR A 162 -0.56 -8.14 -9.45
C THR A 162 0.93 -8.39 -9.64
N VAL A 163 1.68 -7.31 -9.91
CA VAL A 163 3.15 -7.32 -9.95
C VAL A 163 3.63 -6.22 -9.02
N MET A 164 4.55 -6.58 -8.12
CA MET A 164 5.23 -5.65 -7.22
C MET A 164 6.72 -5.65 -7.59
N ILE A 165 7.24 -4.50 -7.99
CA ILE A 165 8.64 -4.31 -8.38
C ILE A 165 9.23 -3.33 -7.38
N ASP A 166 10.31 -3.73 -6.70
CA ASP A 166 11.01 -2.85 -5.78
C ASP A 166 11.91 -1.84 -6.49
N GLY A 167 12.42 -0.86 -5.75
CA GLY A 167 13.26 0.21 -6.28
C GLY A 167 14.63 -0.24 -6.82
N THR A 168 14.98 -1.52 -6.73
CA THR A 168 16.17 -2.10 -7.38
C THR A 168 15.84 -2.76 -8.72
N GLY A 169 14.56 -3.05 -8.95
CA GLY A 169 14.06 -3.66 -10.18
C GLY A 169 13.91 -2.67 -11.34
N ASN A 170 13.87 -3.22 -12.55
CA ASN A 170 13.53 -2.47 -13.75
C ASN A 170 12.01 -2.37 -13.88
N MET A 171 11.46 -1.16 -13.85
CA MET A 171 10.02 -0.89 -13.83
C MET A 171 9.62 0.11 -14.92
N PRO A 172 8.34 0.13 -15.35
CA PRO A 172 7.88 1.09 -16.35
C PRO A 172 7.96 2.52 -15.82
N ASN A 173 8.58 3.42 -16.59
CA ASN A 173 8.58 4.84 -16.27
C ASN A 173 7.20 5.46 -16.64
N PRO A 174 6.58 6.27 -15.77
CA PRO A 174 5.29 6.92 -16.03
C PRO A 174 5.21 7.71 -17.33
N LEU A 175 6.33 8.30 -17.77
CA LEU A 175 6.49 9.12 -18.97
C LEU A 175 6.95 8.33 -20.21
N GLY A 176 7.22 7.03 -20.06
CA GLY A 176 7.60 6.12 -21.14
C GLY A 176 8.99 5.51 -20.96
N GLY A 177 9.16 4.28 -21.48
CA GLY A 177 10.37 3.48 -21.27
C GLY A 177 10.37 2.76 -19.92
N ASN A 178 11.57 2.40 -19.45
CA ASN A 178 11.78 1.75 -18.16
C ASN A 178 12.81 2.53 -17.32
N GLU A 179 12.77 2.33 -16.00
CA GLU A 179 13.66 2.94 -15.03
C GLU A 179 13.99 1.99 -13.86
N THR A 180 15.01 2.30 -13.08
CA THR A 180 15.35 1.62 -11.82
C THR A 180 15.24 2.62 -10.68
N GLY A 181 14.26 2.41 -9.82
CA GLY A 181 13.81 3.46 -8.90
C GLY A 181 13.16 4.62 -9.65
N HIS A 182 12.39 5.43 -8.91
CA HIS A 182 11.73 6.61 -9.48
C HIS A 182 12.32 7.87 -8.86
N SER A 183 12.73 8.81 -9.69
CA SER A 183 13.20 10.14 -9.26
C SER A 183 12.12 11.18 -9.54
N GLY A 184 11.73 11.93 -8.51
CA GLY A 184 10.66 12.93 -8.60
C GLY A 184 9.43 12.50 -7.80
N ASP A 185 8.29 13.09 -8.16
CA ASP A 185 7.02 12.87 -7.48
C ASP A 185 6.45 11.49 -7.82
N GLY A 186 5.88 10.80 -6.81
CA GLY A 186 5.24 9.51 -7.04
C GLY A 186 4.00 9.63 -7.96
N PHE A 187 3.68 8.54 -8.66
CA PHE A 187 2.66 8.53 -9.70
C PHE A 187 1.75 7.31 -9.60
N ILE A 188 0.46 7.51 -9.88
CA ILE A 188 -0.53 6.46 -10.05
C ILE A 188 -1.17 6.61 -11.42
N ARG A 189 -1.11 5.53 -12.23
CA ARG A 189 -1.78 5.45 -13.54
C ARG A 189 -2.94 4.48 -13.48
N ILE A 190 -4.14 4.97 -13.80
CA ILE A 190 -5.32 4.12 -13.97
C ILE A 190 -5.71 4.17 -15.45
N THR A 191 -5.83 2.99 -16.06
CA THR A 191 -6.31 2.86 -17.44
C THR A 191 -7.59 2.04 -17.41
N GLN A 192 -8.69 2.66 -17.83
CA GLN A 192 -9.95 1.93 -18.01
C GLN A 192 -9.86 1.14 -19.31
N ILE A 193 -9.90 -0.19 -19.20
CA ILE A 193 -10.08 -1.06 -20.36
C ILE A 193 -11.58 -1.23 -20.51
N TYR A 194 -12.17 -0.64 -21.56
CA TYR A 194 -13.54 -0.96 -21.94
C TYR A 194 -13.54 -2.39 -22.47
N LEU A 195 -13.86 -3.34 -21.58
CA LEU A 195 -14.40 -4.61 -22.04
C LEU A 195 -15.77 -4.25 -22.61
N LEU A 196 -15.93 -4.41 -23.93
CA LEU A 196 -17.24 -4.30 -24.56
C LEU A 196 -18.20 -5.16 -23.75
N ASP A 197 -19.16 -4.52 -23.08
CA ASP A 197 -20.26 -5.22 -22.44
C ASP A 197 -20.88 -6.11 -23.51
N CYS A 198 -20.74 -7.43 -23.37
CA CYS A 198 -21.62 -8.34 -24.07
C CYS A 198 -23.04 -7.91 -23.69
N PRO A 199 -23.92 -7.55 -24.65
CA PRO A 199 -25.30 -7.27 -24.31
C PRO A 199 -25.85 -8.55 -23.68
N SER A 200 -26.05 -8.52 -22.36
CA SER A 200 -26.72 -9.60 -21.66
C SER A 200 -28.12 -9.68 -22.25
N TYR A 201 -28.36 -10.71 -23.05
CA TYR A 201 -29.71 -11.08 -23.43
C TYR A 201 -30.47 -11.33 -22.13
N LYS A 202 -31.39 -10.42 -21.79
CA LYS A 202 -32.33 -10.61 -20.70
C LYS A 202 -33.17 -11.85 -21.00
N TYR A 203 -32.79 -13.00 -20.45
CA TYR A 203 -33.73 -14.11 -20.32
C TYR A 203 -34.77 -13.70 -19.29
N HIS A 204 -35.91 -13.19 -19.78
CA HIS A 204 -37.12 -13.07 -19.00
C HIS A 204 -37.58 -14.49 -18.61
N TYR A 205 -37.20 -14.95 -17.43
CA TYR A 205 -37.89 -16.06 -16.78
C TYR A 205 -39.29 -15.56 -16.40
N PHE A 206 -40.28 -15.84 -17.26
CA PHE A 206 -41.68 -15.74 -16.88
C PHE A 206 -41.94 -16.85 -15.85
N ALA A 207 -41.95 -16.49 -14.58
CA ALA A 207 -42.43 -17.38 -13.53
C ALA A 207 -43.93 -17.59 -13.73
N LEU A 208 -44.31 -18.72 -14.33
CA LEU A 208 -45.68 -19.20 -14.30
C LEU A 208 -45.96 -19.74 -12.89
N PRO A 209 -46.92 -19.18 -12.13
CA PRO A 209 -47.31 -19.78 -10.88
C PRO A 209 -48.04 -21.10 -11.18
N PHE A 210 -47.45 -22.22 -10.77
CA PHE A 210 -48.15 -23.49 -10.68
C PHE A 210 -49.10 -23.40 -9.47
N SER A 211 -50.38 -23.14 -9.73
CA SER A 211 -51.45 -23.49 -8.79
C SER A 211 -52.43 -24.41 -9.49
N SER A 212 -52.35 -25.70 -9.16
CA SER A 212 -53.41 -26.66 -9.49
C SER A 212 -54.67 -26.31 -8.70
N LEU A 213 -55.79 -26.07 -9.38
CA LEU A 213 -57.10 -26.32 -8.80
C LEU A 213 -58.05 -26.81 -9.90
N PHE A 214 -58.48 -28.06 -9.75
CA PHE A 214 -59.52 -28.70 -10.55
C PHE A 214 -60.84 -27.91 -10.46
N LEU A 215 -61.54 -27.75 -11.58
CA LEU A 215 -62.98 -27.48 -11.60
C LEU A 215 -63.70 -28.41 -12.58
N PHE A 216 -64.77 -29.01 -12.06
CA PHE A 216 -65.65 -30.00 -12.68
C PHE A 216 -66.29 -29.51 -13.99
N ASN A 217 -66.28 -30.36 -15.02
CA ASN A 217 -67.22 -30.24 -16.14
C ASN A 217 -68.44 -31.13 -15.86
N LEU A 218 -69.54 -30.52 -15.42
CA LEU A 218 -70.87 -31.09 -15.53
C LEU A 218 -71.31 -30.90 -16.98
N ILE A 219 -71.30 -31.95 -17.79
CA ILE A 219 -72.01 -31.96 -19.06
C ILE A 219 -73.30 -32.73 -18.85
N ASN A 220 -74.38 -31.98 -18.63
CA ASN A 220 -75.74 -32.42 -18.90
C ASN A 220 -76.19 -31.80 -20.23
N LYS A 221 -76.66 -32.65 -21.15
CA LYS A 221 -77.61 -32.45 -22.27
C LYS A 221 -77.32 -33.56 -23.31
N SER A 222 -78.26 -34.32 -23.83
CA SER A 222 -79.73 -34.39 -23.76
C SER A 222 -80.12 -35.76 -24.27
#